data_AF-A0A6I7N028-F1
#
_entry.id   AF-A0A6I7N028-F1
#
_cell.length_a   1.000
_cell.length_b   1.000
_cell.length_c   1.000
_cell.angle_alpha   90.00
_cell.angle_beta   90.00
_cell.angle_gamma   90.00
#
_symmetry.space_group_name_H-M   'P 1'
#
loop_
_entity.id
_entity.type
_entity.pdbx_description
1 polymer ?
#
loop_
_entity_poly.entity_id
_entity_poly.type
_entity_poly.pdbx_seq_one_letter_code
_entity_poly.pdbx_strand_id
1 'polypeptide(L)'
;MSQVNTALRTLIDHAVDPLRTEAGLHGFLTACLLAPEEMPVAGCLEAGFGVSSSEDLAPDAHAALQRVLEEINDTLRAGNFRFDPPLSVTEAERWCKGYVAGIAVADRAWSAWNDDNIDAAKAMLAIQAIANPELRGLFVPSAAGPGGAATSKELARVLAPAVRKIAIFRFADEQTWEYLHDEDPFYELWPDADLIEMDDEELVAKLLEWEDQVPRILIDECIRRGETLLPRLHALLSDDAMWKHEADDEAGSWWVLVHAMHILGALRGEAAGNAMAAALGRLGTNPDDAIWEWLSPSWDQLCRGKEAFLRPVLLAVAEDRSVNPFGRGLAMEWLSDSHRDGVDDGLEALLDWVASRIADPSEDAMFRELGGQVLLDHPRERFRPLLMEQARSFEAAQTFGIPYGVGDVERGFSGKNRPLRPRAHFLSFYNPNEIRLRQLRWREEDGWIPGDEDDAAWLDDLSIAQEHGGDPAWLDDRSMPEEQSDYPWSRERPMQQEMPYVRETPKVGRNDPCPCGSGKKYKKCCMRAME
;
A
#
# COMPACT_ATOMS: atom_id res chain seq x y z
N MET A 1 0.51 -16.86 -8.96
CA MET A 1 0.28 -17.17 -10.39
C MET A 1 -0.80 -18.22 -10.69
N SER A 2 -1.38 -18.99 -9.74
CA SER A 2 -2.32 -20.08 -10.12
C SER A 2 -3.69 -19.60 -10.65
N GLN A 3 -4.18 -18.42 -10.23
CA GLN A 3 -5.41 -17.81 -10.76
C GLN A 3 -5.14 -16.87 -11.96
N VAL A 4 -4.08 -16.03 -11.93
CA VAL A 4 -3.60 -15.24 -13.09
C VAL A 4 -3.48 -16.10 -14.34
N ASN A 5 -2.91 -17.30 -14.20
CA ASN A 5 -2.57 -18.13 -15.36
C ASN A 5 -3.80 -18.55 -16.16
N THR A 6 -4.95 -18.70 -15.52
CA THR A 6 -6.16 -19.08 -16.26
C THR A 6 -6.70 -17.91 -17.06
N ALA A 7 -6.72 -16.70 -16.48
CA ALA A 7 -7.18 -15.49 -17.17
C ALA A 7 -6.21 -15.05 -18.28
N LEU A 8 -4.89 -15.06 -18.04
CA LEU A 8 -3.89 -14.80 -19.08
C LEU A 8 -3.99 -15.80 -20.23
N ARG A 9 -4.21 -17.08 -19.96
CA ARG A 9 -4.42 -18.09 -21.02
C ARG A 9 -5.62 -17.78 -21.89
N THR A 10 -6.73 -17.36 -21.30
CA THR A 10 -7.91 -16.92 -22.07
C THR A 10 -7.58 -15.74 -22.97
N LEU A 11 -6.74 -14.81 -22.54
CA LEU A 11 -6.39 -13.62 -23.32
C LEU A 11 -5.41 -13.86 -24.46
N ILE A 12 -4.47 -14.80 -24.30
CA ILE A 12 -3.38 -15.02 -25.26
C ILE A 12 -3.88 -15.35 -26.67
N ASP A 13 -4.99 -16.09 -26.78
CA ASP A 13 -5.59 -16.46 -28.07
C ASP A 13 -6.13 -15.23 -28.82
N HIS A 14 -6.38 -14.13 -28.11
CA HIS A 14 -6.83 -12.85 -28.66
C HIS A 14 -5.69 -11.84 -28.84
N ALA A 15 -4.49 -12.12 -28.37
CA ALA A 15 -3.36 -11.20 -28.42
C ALA A 15 -2.69 -11.17 -29.81
N VAL A 16 -2.11 -10.03 -30.17
CA VAL A 16 -1.28 -9.88 -31.37
C VAL A 16 0.16 -10.38 -31.12
N ASP A 17 0.90 -10.74 -32.17
CA ASP A 17 2.33 -11.06 -32.02
C ASP A 17 3.14 -9.80 -31.68
N PRO A 18 4.17 -9.87 -30.80
CA PRO A 18 4.73 -11.05 -30.13
C PRO A 18 4.10 -11.39 -28.77
N LEU A 19 2.93 -10.83 -28.45
CA LEU A 19 2.28 -10.94 -27.14
C LEU A 19 1.55 -12.27 -26.90
N ARG A 20 1.60 -13.21 -27.86
CA ARG A 20 0.95 -14.54 -27.77
C ARG A 20 1.61 -15.52 -26.79
N THR A 21 2.11 -15.03 -25.66
CA THR A 21 2.65 -15.82 -24.56
C THR A 21 2.23 -15.20 -23.23
N GLU A 22 2.06 -16.01 -22.18
CA GLU A 22 1.67 -15.52 -20.84
C GLU A 22 2.64 -14.43 -20.37
N ALA A 23 3.94 -14.68 -20.49
CA ALA A 23 4.99 -13.73 -20.13
C ALA A 23 4.93 -12.44 -20.97
N GLY A 24 4.82 -12.55 -22.30
CA GLY A 24 4.79 -11.40 -23.20
C GLY A 24 3.56 -10.53 -22.98
N LEU A 25 2.37 -11.12 -22.89
CA LEU A 25 1.15 -10.36 -22.62
C LEU A 25 1.18 -9.70 -21.24
N HIS A 26 1.64 -10.42 -20.21
CA HIS A 26 1.80 -9.84 -18.89
C HIS A 26 2.74 -8.64 -18.91
N GLY A 27 3.90 -8.73 -19.58
CA GLY A 27 4.84 -7.61 -19.69
C GLY A 27 4.23 -6.39 -20.37
N PHE A 28 3.49 -6.61 -21.45
CA PHE A 28 2.77 -5.55 -22.16
C PHE A 28 1.76 -4.83 -21.27
N LEU A 29 0.87 -5.58 -20.60
CA LEU A 29 -0.13 -5.02 -19.71
C LEU A 29 0.51 -4.30 -18.51
N THR A 30 1.63 -4.80 -17.99
CA THR A 30 2.41 -4.11 -16.94
C THR A 30 2.93 -2.75 -17.42
N ALA A 31 3.50 -2.66 -18.62
CA ALA A 31 3.93 -1.37 -19.17
C ALA A 31 2.76 -0.41 -19.39
N CYS A 32 1.60 -0.92 -19.80
CA CYS A 32 0.42 -0.07 -19.96
C CYS A 32 -0.08 0.50 -18.62
N LEU A 33 -0.07 -0.30 -17.55
CA LEU A 33 -0.44 0.16 -16.21
C LEU A 33 0.58 1.11 -15.57
N LEU A 34 1.85 1.01 -15.96
CA LEU A 34 2.91 1.88 -15.47
C LEU A 34 3.08 3.17 -16.29
N ALA A 35 2.32 3.35 -17.37
CA ALA A 35 2.49 4.52 -18.21
C ALA A 35 2.36 5.84 -17.41
N PRO A 36 3.24 6.81 -17.63
CA PRO A 36 3.25 8.08 -16.87
C PRO A 36 1.94 8.86 -16.94
N GLU A 37 1.29 8.85 -18.10
CA GLU A 37 -0.02 9.45 -18.33
C GLU A 37 -1.11 8.37 -18.35
N GLU A 38 -2.36 8.76 -18.06
CA GLU A 38 -3.49 7.84 -18.16
C GLU A 38 -3.57 7.33 -19.61
N MET A 39 -3.25 6.04 -19.79
CA MET A 39 -3.13 5.48 -21.12
C MET A 39 -4.46 5.56 -21.87
N PRO A 40 -4.45 5.88 -23.18
CA PRO A 40 -5.61 5.67 -24.00
C PRO A 40 -5.88 4.17 -24.02
N VAL A 41 -6.89 3.72 -23.27
CA VAL A 41 -7.28 2.30 -23.18
C VAL A 41 -7.47 1.72 -24.59
N ALA A 42 -8.02 2.51 -25.52
CA ALA A 42 -8.13 2.16 -26.93
C ALA A 42 -6.78 1.85 -27.60
N GLY A 43 -5.71 2.59 -27.30
CA GLY A 43 -4.37 2.36 -27.83
C GLY A 43 -3.74 1.07 -27.29
N CYS A 44 -3.91 0.77 -25.99
CA CYS A 44 -3.49 -0.51 -25.41
C CYS A 44 -4.21 -1.69 -26.08
N LEU A 45 -5.53 -1.53 -26.29
CA LEU A 45 -6.36 -2.57 -26.88
C LEU A 45 -6.02 -2.81 -28.34
N GLU A 46 -5.76 -1.75 -29.10
CA GLU A 46 -5.37 -1.87 -30.51
C GLU A 46 -3.99 -2.52 -30.63
N ALA A 47 -3.01 -2.05 -29.87
CA ALA A 47 -1.65 -2.58 -29.88
C ALA A 47 -1.55 -4.00 -29.27
N GLY A 48 -2.42 -4.34 -28.32
CA GLY A 48 -2.40 -5.62 -27.60
C GLY A 48 -3.24 -6.72 -28.26
N PHE A 49 -4.39 -6.35 -28.80
CA PHE A 49 -5.46 -7.27 -29.21
C PHE A 49 -6.07 -6.94 -30.59
N GLY A 50 -5.66 -5.83 -31.23
CA GLY A 50 -6.18 -5.41 -32.53
C GLY A 50 -7.63 -4.94 -32.51
N VAL A 51 -8.13 -4.49 -31.35
CA VAL A 51 -9.50 -3.98 -31.17
C VAL A 51 -9.49 -2.56 -30.61
N SER A 52 -10.51 -1.77 -30.92
CA SER A 52 -10.58 -0.36 -30.47
C SER A 52 -11.30 -0.19 -29.13
N SER A 53 -12.18 -1.13 -28.75
CA SER A 53 -12.87 -1.16 -27.47
C SER A 53 -12.70 -2.52 -26.78
N SER A 54 -12.69 -2.52 -25.45
CA SER A 54 -12.64 -3.76 -24.68
C SER A 54 -13.96 -4.55 -24.82
N GLU A 55 -15.06 -3.88 -25.17
CA GLU A 55 -16.36 -4.49 -25.47
C GLU A 55 -16.34 -5.30 -26.77
N ASP A 56 -15.37 -5.06 -27.66
CA ASP A 56 -15.18 -5.81 -28.90
C ASP A 56 -14.49 -7.17 -28.66
N LEU A 57 -13.95 -7.39 -27.45
CA LEU A 57 -13.43 -8.69 -27.04
C LEU A 57 -14.57 -9.67 -26.75
N ALA A 58 -14.30 -10.97 -26.91
CA ALA A 58 -15.23 -11.99 -26.44
C ALA A 58 -15.52 -11.80 -24.93
N PRO A 59 -16.75 -12.03 -24.43
CA PRO A 59 -17.12 -11.70 -23.05
C PRO A 59 -16.21 -12.33 -21.97
N ASP A 60 -15.72 -13.54 -22.21
CA ASP A 60 -14.77 -14.24 -21.35
C ASP A 60 -13.38 -13.59 -21.39
N ALA A 61 -12.91 -13.16 -22.56
CA ALA A 61 -11.68 -12.39 -22.74
C ALA A 61 -11.78 -10.99 -22.09
N HIS A 62 -12.90 -10.29 -22.24
CA HIS A 62 -13.13 -9.01 -21.56
C HIS A 62 -13.03 -9.15 -20.04
N ALA A 63 -13.74 -10.14 -19.47
CA ALA A 63 -13.68 -10.41 -18.04
C ALA A 63 -12.28 -10.87 -17.58
N ALA A 64 -11.55 -11.61 -18.43
CA ALA A 64 -10.18 -12.00 -18.16
C ALA A 64 -9.22 -10.80 -18.16
N LEU A 65 -9.39 -9.85 -19.09
CA LEU A 65 -8.58 -8.64 -19.16
C LEU A 65 -8.71 -7.81 -17.88
N GLN A 66 -9.95 -7.56 -17.44
CA GLN A 66 -10.22 -6.82 -16.20
C GLN A 66 -9.53 -7.47 -14.99
N ARG A 67 -9.68 -8.78 -14.82
CA ARG A 67 -9.03 -9.52 -13.72
C ARG A 67 -7.50 -9.43 -13.77
N VAL A 68 -6.91 -9.56 -14.96
CA VAL A 68 -5.45 -9.50 -15.11
C VAL A 68 -4.93 -8.09 -14.84
N LEU A 69 -5.62 -7.05 -15.32
CA LEU A 69 -5.24 -5.66 -15.07
C LEU A 69 -5.33 -5.32 -13.58
N GLU A 70 -6.42 -5.73 -12.92
CA GLU A 70 -6.60 -5.56 -11.47
C GLU A 70 -5.45 -6.24 -10.70
N GLU A 71 -5.15 -7.50 -11.01
CA GLU A 71 -4.10 -8.26 -10.31
C GLU A 71 -2.68 -7.70 -10.55
N ILE A 72 -2.37 -7.25 -11.77
CA ILE A 72 -1.09 -6.59 -12.07
C ILE A 72 -1.00 -5.25 -11.34
N ASN A 73 -2.06 -4.43 -11.40
CA ASN A 73 -2.11 -3.13 -10.73
C ASN A 73 -1.94 -3.27 -9.21
N ASP A 74 -2.61 -4.23 -8.60
CA ASP A 74 -2.47 -4.54 -7.17
C ASP A 74 -1.03 -4.91 -6.84
N THR A 75 -0.40 -5.75 -7.65
CA THR A 75 1.00 -6.16 -7.47
C THR A 75 1.96 -4.97 -7.57
N LEU A 76 1.76 -4.10 -8.56
CA LEU A 76 2.59 -2.91 -8.78
C LEU A 76 2.44 -1.90 -7.65
N ARG A 77 1.21 -1.59 -7.25
CA ARG A 77 0.91 -0.67 -6.14
C ARG A 77 1.35 -1.23 -4.80
N ALA A 78 1.34 -2.55 -4.63
CA ALA A 78 1.90 -3.20 -3.46
C ALA A 78 3.44 -3.20 -3.43
N GLY A 79 4.14 -2.60 -4.40
CA GLY A 79 5.60 -2.52 -4.39
C GLY A 79 6.33 -3.87 -4.41
N ASN A 80 5.64 -4.99 -4.66
CA ASN A 80 6.18 -6.35 -4.65
C ASN A 80 5.94 -7.01 -6.00
N PHE A 81 6.34 -6.32 -7.05
CA PHE A 81 6.44 -6.96 -8.34
C PHE A 81 7.51 -8.05 -8.27
N ARG A 82 7.06 -9.31 -8.27
CA ARG A 82 7.88 -10.53 -8.28
C ARG A 82 7.25 -11.62 -9.15
N PHE A 83 8.08 -12.50 -9.68
CA PHE A 83 7.64 -13.69 -10.41
C PHE A 83 7.77 -14.91 -9.50
N ASP A 84 6.68 -15.65 -9.32
CA ASP A 84 6.65 -16.86 -8.48
C ASP A 84 6.01 -18.07 -9.22
N PRO A 85 6.80 -19.07 -9.64
CA PRO A 85 8.27 -19.14 -9.50
C PRO A 85 9.00 -18.08 -10.35
N PRO A 86 10.29 -17.80 -10.06
CA PRO A 86 11.10 -16.91 -10.89
C PRO A 86 11.09 -17.33 -12.37
N LEU A 87 11.01 -16.36 -13.27
CA LEU A 87 11.00 -16.64 -14.70
C LEU A 87 12.30 -17.33 -15.14
N SER A 88 12.18 -18.29 -16.05
CA SER A 88 13.34 -18.72 -16.83
C SER A 88 13.88 -17.56 -17.67
N VAL A 89 15.14 -17.65 -18.11
CA VAL A 89 15.74 -16.62 -18.98
C VAL A 89 14.88 -16.36 -20.21
N THR A 90 14.37 -17.41 -20.86
CA THR A 90 13.54 -17.28 -22.07
C THR A 90 12.20 -16.62 -21.77
N GLU A 91 11.58 -16.88 -20.62
CA GLU A 91 10.35 -16.21 -20.21
C GLU A 91 10.59 -14.74 -19.86
N ALA A 92 11.70 -14.42 -19.17
CA ALA A 92 12.10 -13.04 -18.90
C ALA A 92 12.30 -12.25 -20.20
N GLU A 93 12.96 -12.83 -21.21
CA GLU A 93 13.11 -12.20 -22.52
C GLU A 93 11.76 -11.94 -23.21
N ARG A 94 10.82 -12.89 -23.14
CA ARG A 94 9.47 -12.71 -23.69
C ARG A 94 8.71 -11.62 -22.94
N TRP A 95 8.79 -11.61 -21.62
CA TRP A 95 8.19 -10.60 -20.77
C TRP A 95 8.71 -9.20 -21.12
N CYS A 96 10.04 -9.03 -21.21
CA CYS A 96 10.63 -7.74 -21.56
C CYS A 96 10.26 -7.28 -22.96
N LYS A 97 10.14 -8.19 -23.94
CA LYS A 97 9.64 -7.83 -25.29
C LYS A 97 8.21 -7.31 -25.24
N GLY A 98 7.36 -7.93 -24.44
CA GLY A 98 6.01 -7.43 -24.18
C GLY A 98 6.01 -6.05 -23.55
N TYR A 99 6.82 -5.85 -22.50
CA TYR A 99 6.96 -4.56 -21.82
C TYR A 99 7.40 -3.45 -22.78
N VAL A 100 8.40 -3.72 -23.63
CA VAL A 100 8.86 -2.76 -24.66
C VAL A 100 7.76 -2.45 -25.68
N ALA A 101 6.96 -3.43 -26.08
CA ALA A 101 5.81 -3.18 -26.94
C ALA A 101 4.76 -2.27 -26.27
N GLY A 102 4.57 -2.38 -24.95
CA GLY A 102 3.68 -1.50 -24.18
C GLY A 102 4.21 -0.07 -24.06
N ILE A 103 5.52 0.11 -23.84
CA ILE A 103 6.18 1.43 -23.87
C ILE A 103 5.89 2.14 -25.19
N ALA A 104 6.00 1.42 -26.32
CA ALA A 104 5.83 1.99 -27.65
C ALA A 104 4.43 2.59 -27.89
N VAL A 105 3.40 2.16 -27.14
CA VAL A 105 2.04 2.72 -27.24
C VAL A 105 1.98 4.16 -26.71
N ALA A 106 2.84 4.48 -25.74
CA ALA A 106 2.90 5.79 -25.09
C ALA A 106 4.33 6.39 -25.13
N ASP A 107 5.05 6.16 -26.24
CA ASP A 107 6.50 6.47 -26.38
C ASP A 107 6.85 7.92 -25.98
N ARG A 108 6.02 8.89 -26.37
CA ARG A 108 6.23 10.30 -26.01
C ARG A 108 6.09 10.57 -24.52
N ALA A 109 5.08 10.00 -23.88
CA ALA A 109 4.85 10.16 -22.44
C ALA A 109 6.00 9.52 -21.65
N TRP A 110 6.42 8.31 -22.05
CA TRP A 110 7.59 7.65 -21.48
C TRP A 110 8.87 8.47 -21.65
N SER A 111 9.11 9.02 -22.85
CA SER A 111 10.31 9.83 -23.10
C SER A 111 10.36 11.07 -22.20
N ALA A 112 9.26 11.83 -22.12
CA ALA A 112 9.20 13.03 -21.28
C ALA A 112 9.40 12.67 -19.80
N TRP A 113 8.72 11.63 -19.33
CA TRP A 113 8.84 11.20 -17.94
C TRP A 113 10.25 10.71 -17.56
N ASN A 114 10.94 10.01 -18.47
CA ASN A 114 12.31 9.55 -18.23
C ASN A 114 13.32 10.69 -18.06
N ASP A 115 13.12 11.81 -18.75
CA ASP A 115 14.01 12.97 -18.66
C ASP A 115 13.99 13.54 -17.24
N ASP A 116 12.82 13.49 -16.59
CA ASP A 116 12.63 13.91 -15.20
C ASP A 116 12.94 12.80 -14.17
N ASN A 117 12.94 11.53 -14.59
CA ASN A 117 13.05 10.36 -13.70
C ASN A 117 14.22 9.43 -14.09
N ILE A 118 15.44 9.99 -14.09
CA ILE A 118 16.67 9.33 -14.58
C ILE A 118 16.89 7.93 -13.98
N ASP A 119 16.57 7.74 -12.70
CA ASP A 119 16.80 6.48 -12.01
C ASP A 119 15.79 5.38 -12.37
N ALA A 120 14.54 5.73 -12.68
CA ALA A 120 13.60 4.82 -13.32
C ALA A 120 13.96 4.57 -14.79
N ALA A 121 14.47 5.59 -15.49
CA ALA A 121 14.94 5.43 -16.87
C ALA A 121 16.09 4.40 -16.96
N LYS A 122 17.04 4.41 -16.02
CA LYS A 122 18.09 3.37 -15.90
C LYS A 122 17.49 1.98 -15.69
N ALA A 123 16.47 1.85 -14.85
CA ALA A 123 15.79 0.58 -14.60
C ALA A 123 15.10 0.07 -15.87
N MET A 124 14.43 0.96 -16.58
CA MET A 124 13.78 0.64 -17.85
C MET A 124 14.79 0.25 -18.94
N LEU A 125 15.96 0.90 -18.97
CA LEU A 125 17.04 0.54 -19.87
C LEU A 125 17.55 -0.90 -19.63
N ALA A 126 17.58 -1.36 -18.38
CA ALA A 126 17.89 -2.75 -18.07
C ALA A 126 16.83 -3.72 -18.65
N ILE A 127 15.54 -3.38 -18.56
CA ILE A 127 14.45 -4.15 -19.17
C ILE A 127 14.61 -4.20 -20.70
N GLN A 128 14.91 -3.06 -21.34
CA GLN A 128 15.15 -2.98 -22.78
C GLN A 128 16.38 -3.80 -23.22
N ALA A 129 17.45 -3.81 -22.43
CA ALA A 129 18.63 -4.64 -22.67
C ALA A 129 18.33 -6.15 -22.55
N ILE A 130 17.36 -6.54 -21.71
CA ILE A 130 16.87 -7.92 -21.68
C ILE A 130 16.00 -8.22 -22.92
N ALA A 131 15.21 -7.28 -23.41
CA ALA A 131 14.40 -7.48 -24.61
C ALA A 131 15.25 -7.56 -25.91
N ASN A 132 16.35 -6.81 -25.97
CA ASN A 132 17.18 -6.64 -27.17
C ASN A 132 18.63 -7.13 -26.96
N PRO A 133 19.04 -8.24 -27.62
CA PRO A 133 20.41 -8.77 -27.53
C PRO A 133 21.52 -7.79 -27.95
N GLU A 134 21.25 -6.87 -28.88
CA GLU A 134 22.24 -5.88 -29.34
C GLU A 134 22.51 -4.85 -28.24
N LEU A 135 21.45 -4.32 -27.63
CA LEU A 135 21.56 -3.42 -26.48
C LEU A 135 22.24 -4.13 -25.30
N ARG A 136 21.90 -5.40 -25.05
CA ARG A 136 22.53 -6.23 -24.02
C ARG A 136 24.06 -6.26 -24.14
N GLY A 137 24.57 -6.38 -25.36
CA GLY A 137 26.01 -6.42 -25.65
C GLY A 137 26.75 -5.13 -25.29
N LEU A 138 26.04 -4.01 -25.09
CA LEU A 138 26.61 -2.75 -24.61
C LEU A 138 26.78 -2.71 -23.08
N PHE A 139 25.92 -3.43 -22.34
CA PHE A 139 25.95 -3.47 -20.86
C PHE A 139 26.78 -4.63 -20.31
N VAL A 140 26.97 -5.70 -21.10
CA VAL A 140 27.74 -6.87 -20.71
C VAL A 140 29.08 -6.85 -21.45
N PRO A 141 30.21 -6.53 -20.80
CA PRO A 141 31.51 -6.49 -21.47
C PRO A 141 31.86 -7.84 -22.09
N SER A 142 32.27 -7.84 -23.36
CA SER A 142 32.73 -9.01 -24.13
C SER A 142 33.97 -9.72 -23.54
N ALA A 143 34.61 -9.12 -22.52
CA ALA A 143 35.90 -9.55 -21.95
C ALA A 143 35.81 -10.28 -20.60
N ALA A 144 34.66 -10.89 -20.30
CA ALA A 144 34.58 -11.82 -19.19
C ALA A 144 35.11 -13.19 -19.60
N GLY A 145 36.17 -13.67 -18.96
CA GLY A 145 36.49 -15.11 -18.97
C GLY A 145 35.32 -15.96 -18.42
N PRO A 146 35.52 -17.26 -18.18
CA PRO A 146 34.46 -18.22 -17.81
C PRO A 146 33.64 -17.93 -16.52
N GLY A 147 33.69 -16.73 -15.94
CA GLY A 147 32.89 -16.34 -14.78
C GLY A 147 32.79 -14.83 -14.49
N GLY A 148 32.74 -13.94 -15.50
CA GLY A 148 32.77 -12.49 -15.25
C GLY A 148 31.83 -11.59 -16.06
N ALA A 149 30.78 -12.14 -16.67
CA ALA A 149 29.75 -11.38 -17.38
C ALA A 149 28.43 -11.69 -16.68
N ALA A 150 27.59 -10.68 -16.45
CA ALA A 150 26.23 -10.92 -16.01
C ALA A 150 25.58 -11.94 -16.96
N THR A 151 25.48 -13.19 -16.51
CA THR A 151 24.84 -14.29 -17.21
C THR A 151 23.41 -13.85 -17.51
N SER A 152 22.80 -14.34 -18.60
CA SER A 152 21.39 -14.05 -18.88
C SER A 152 20.46 -14.39 -17.71
N LYS A 153 20.92 -15.26 -16.80
CA LYS A 153 20.30 -15.58 -15.51
C LYS A 153 20.40 -14.43 -14.48
N GLU A 154 21.53 -13.74 -14.39
CA GLU A 154 21.68 -12.54 -13.55
C GLU A 154 20.86 -11.38 -14.09
N LEU A 155 20.79 -11.21 -15.42
CA LEU A 155 19.89 -10.22 -16.03
C LEU A 155 18.41 -10.53 -15.77
N ALA A 156 18.00 -11.80 -15.80
CA ALA A 156 16.62 -12.16 -15.44
C ALA A 156 16.28 -11.83 -13.97
N ARG A 157 17.27 -11.87 -13.06
CA ARG A 157 17.09 -11.53 -11.64
C ARG A 157 16.84 -10.04 -11.41
N VAL A 158 17.41 -9.15 -12.25
CA VAL A 158 17.21 -7.70 -12.11
C VAL A 158 15.86 -7.21 -12.65
N LEU A 159 15.11 -8.06 -13.36
CA LEU A 159 13.84 -7.66 -13.99
C LEU A 159 12.81 -7.18 -12.97
N ALA A 160 12.52 -8.00 -11.96
CA ALA A 160 11.54 -7.66 -10.93
C ALA A 160 11.95 -6.40 -10.12
N PRO A 161 13.20 -6.27 -9.63
CA PRO A 161 13.70 -5.03 -9.04
C PRO A 161 13.53 -3.80 -9.96
N ALA A 162 13.83 -3.93 -11.26
CA ALA A 162 13.70 -2.83 -12.19
C ALA A 162 12.25 -2.37 -12.34
N VAL A 163 11.29 -3.29 -12.44
CA VAL A 163 9.86 -2.96 -12.51
C VAL A 163 9.38 -2.32 -11.21
N ARG A 164 9.80 -2.82 -10.04
CA ARG A 164 9.48 -2.20 -8.75
C ARG A 164 9.98 -0.76 -8.68
N LYS A 165 11.21 -0.52 -9.15
CA LYS A 165 11.78 0.83 -9.20
C LYS A 165 10.90 1.74 -10.05
N ILE A 166 10.53 1.34 -11.26
CA ILE A 166 9.63 2.13 -12.12
C ILE A 166 8.27 2.36 -11.45
N ALA A 167 7.70 1.34 -10.81
CA ALA A 167 6.41 1.43 -10.12
C ALA A 167 6.43 2.42 -8.94
N ILE A 168 7.47 2.38 -8.11
CA ILE A 168 7.66 3.37 -7.05
C ILE A 168 7.73 4.75 -7.66
N PHE A 169 8.52 4.88 -8.74
CA PHE A 169 8.65 6.16 -9.39
C PHE A 169 7.31 6.69 -9.95
N ARG A 170 6.46 5.77 -10.42
CA ARG A 170 5.16 6.11 -10.99
C ARG A 170 4.11 6.49 -9.95
N PHE A 171 4.19 5.93 -8.75
CA PHE A 171 3.14 6.06 -7.73
C PHE A 171 3.53 6.92 -6.52
N ALA A 172 4.79 7.34 -6.40
CA ALA A 172 5.22 8.31 -5.40
C ALA A 172 4.68 9.72 -5.72
N ASP A 173 4.26 10.45 -4.69
CA ASP A 173 3.94 11.87 -4.77
C ASP A 173 5.21 12.74 -4.66
N GLU A 174 5.08 14.03 -5.01
CA GLU A 174 6.19 15.01 -5.03
C GLU A 174 6.87 15.17 -3.66
N GLN A 175 6.11 15.05 -2.57
CA GLN A 175 6.63 15.12 -1.21
C GLN A 175 7.46 13.88 -0.83
N THR A 176 7.02 12.70 -1.27
CA THR A 176 7.78 11.45 -1.11
C THR A 176 9.08 11.52 -1.92
N TRP A 177 9.06 12.19 -3.07
CA TRP A 177 10.18 12.30 -3.99
C TRP A 177 11.40 13.03 -3.47
N GLU A 178 11.20 14.24 -2.95
CA GLU A 178 12.29 15.06 -2.41
C GLU A 178 13.09 14.30 -1.34
N TYR A 179 12.42 13.38 -0.63
CA TYR A 179 13.03 12.55 0.41
C TYR A 179 13.65 11.23 -0.08
N LEU A 180 13.17 10.62 -1.16
CA LEU A 180 13.75 9.38 -1.70
C LEU A 180 15.09 9.63 -2.43
N HIS A 181 15.39 10.87 -2.81
CA HIS A 181 16.64 11.24 -3.48
C HIS A 181 17.86 11.31 -2.54
N ASP A 182 17.64 11.47 -1.23
CA ASP A 182 18.71 11.46 -0.23
C ASP A 182 19.05 10.02 0.17
N GLU A 183 20.01 9.42 -0.56
CA GLU A 183 20.65 8.10 -0.32
C GLU A 183 19.81 7.11 0.51
N ASP A 184 18.71 6.61 -0.06
CA ASP A 184 17.78 5.78 0.71
C ASP A 184 18.27 4.32 0.85
N PRO A 185 18.63 3.86 2.08
CA PRO A 185 19.01 2.47 2.33
C PRO A 185 17.84 1.47 2.18
N PHE A 186 16.59 1.92 2.08
CA PHE A 186 15.40 1.06 2.08
C PHE A 186 15.16 0.28 0.79
N TYR A 187 15.86 0.60 -0.30
CA TYR A 187 15.61 -0.07 -1.58
C TYR A 187 16.13 -1.52 -1.63
N GLU A 188 17.19 -1.85 -0.90
CA GLU A 188 17.76 -3.20 -0.81
C GLU A 188 18.50 -3.40 0.52
N LEU A 189 17.78 -3.35 1.66
CA LEU A 189 18.40 -3.64 2.97
C LEU A 189 18.93 -5.08 3.05
N TRP A 190 18.26 -6.01 2.35
CA TRP A 190 18.68 -7.40 2.22
C TRP A 190 18.53 -7.88 0.78
N PRO A 191 19.61 -8.30 0.13
CA PRO A 191 19.55 -9.22 -1.00
C PRO A 191 18.72 -10.46 -0.64
N ASP A 192 18.00 -11.02 -1.61
CA ASP A 192 17.29 -12.30 -1.44
C ASP A 192 18.21 -13.40 -0.88
N ALA A 193 19.50 -13.36 -1.22
CA ALA A 193 20.50 -14.30 -0.73
C ALA A 193 20.66 -14.25 0.79
N ASP A 194 20.70 -13.06 1.38
CA ASP A 194 20.86 -12.86 2.82
C ASP A 194 19.66 -13.43 3.57
N LEU A 195 18.44 -13.21 3.05
CA LEU A 195 17.21 -13.74 3.64
C LEU A 195 17.11 -15.27 3.54
N ILE A 196 17.59 -15.86 2.44
CA ILE A 196 17.61 -17.32 2.26
C ILE A 196 18.54 -17.99 3.27
N GLU A 197 19.64 -17.32 3.63
CA GLU A 197 20.61 -17.84 4.61
C GLU A 197 20.13 -17.72 6.05
N MET A 198 19.24 -16.76 6.35
CA MET A 198 18.65 -16.61 7.69
C MET A 198 17.75 -17.80 8.05
N ASP A 199 17.80 -18.27 9.30
CA ASP A 199 16.81 -19.21 9.82
C ASP A 199 15.49 -18.52 10.25
N ASP A 200 14.50 -19.31 10.64
CA ASP A 200 13.17 -18.80 11.00
C ASP A 200 13.17 -17.93 12.28
N GLU A 201 14.12 -18.15 13.20
CA GLU A 201 14.28 -17.33 14.41
C GLU A 201 14.93 -15.99 14.07
N GLU A 202 15.92 -15.99 13.17
CA GLU A 202 16.56 -14.78 12.67
C GLU A 202 15.57 -13.87 11.93
N LEU A 203 14.68 -14.45 11.10
CA LEU A 203 13.63 -13.67 10.42
C LEU A 203 12.67 -13.02 11.43
N VAL A 204 12.24 -13.75 12.45
CA VAL A 204 11.36 -13.21 13.51
C VAL A 204 12.08 -12.13 14.32
N ALA A 205 13.36 -12.32 14.63
CA ALA A 205 14.17 -11.30 15.31
C ALA A 205 14.26 -10.02 14.47
N LYS A 206 14.34 -10.12 13.14
CA LYS A 206 14.28 -8.94 12.26
C LYS A 206 12.93 -8.24 12.28
N LEU A 207 11.81 -8.96 12.36
CA LEU A 207 10.49 -8.34 12.53
C LEU A 207 10.39 -7.54 13.83
N LEU A 208 11.00 -8.03 14.91
CA LEU A 208 11.07 -7.33 16.21
C LEU A 208 12.00 -6.12 16.17
N GLU A 209 13.18 -6.27 15.58
CA GLU A 209 14.21 -5.22 15.50
C GLU A 209 13.77 -4.01 14.68
N TRP A 210 13.05 -4.26 13.58
CA TRP A 210 12.72 -3.23 12.59
C TRP A 210 11.42 -2.50 12.85
N GLU A 211 10.57 -3.00 13.76
CA GLU A 211 9.33 -2.31 14.17
C GLU A 211 8.52 -1.87 12.93
N ASP A 212 8.06 -0.63 12.85
CA ASP A 212 7.30 -0.08 11.74
C ASP A 212 8.08 0.13 10.43
N GLN A 213 9.37 -0.18 10.42
CA GLN A 213 10.29 -0.03 9.29
C GLN A 213 10.61 -1.36 8.59
N VAL A 214 9.94 -2.46 8.97
CA VAL A 214 10.12 -3.75 8.31
C VAL A 214 9.92 -3.61 6.79
N PRO A 215 10.91 -3.98 5.95
CA PRO A 215 10.78 -3.90 4.51
C PRO A 215 9.96 -5.05 3.95
N ARG A 216 9.32 -4.81 2.80
CA ARG A 216 8.47 -5.80 2.13
C ARG A 216 9.17 -7.13 1.85
N ILE A 217 10.44 -7.10 1.46
CA ILE A 217 11.21 -8.30 1.12
C ILE A 217 11.29 -9.30 2.28
N LEU A 218 11.38 -8.81 3.52
CA LEU A 218 11.39 -9.65 4.72
C LEU A 218 10.02 -10.33 4.94
N ILE A 219 8.93 -9.57 4.75
CA ILE A 219 7.56 -10.10 4.85
C ILE A 219 7.29 -11.15 3.78
N ASP A 220 7.75 -10.90 2.56
CA ASP A 220 7.59 -11.83 1.44
C ASP A 220 8.32 -13.15 1.66
N GLU A 221 9.51 -13.11 2.27
CA GLU A 221 10.23 -14.30 2.68
C GLU A 221 9.49 -15.04 3.80
N CYS A 222 8.95 -14.32 4.79
CA CYS A 222 8.14 -14.91 5.84
C CYS A 222 6.89 -15.64 5.27
N ILE A 223 6.22 -15.02 4.29
CA ILE A 223 5.08 -15.60 3.58
C ILE A 223 5.52 -16.84 2.78
N ARG A 224 6.68 -16.79 2.11
CA ARG A 224 7.22 -17.92 1.33
C ARG A 224 7.49 -19.13 2.21
N ARG A 225 7.99 -18.92 3.44
CA ARG A 225 8.26 -19.97 4.42
C ARG A 225 7.01 -20.51 5.10
N GLY A 226 5.96 -19.69 5.19
CA GLY A 226 4.58 -20.08 5.51
C GLY A 226 4.44 -21.15 6.58
N GLU A 227 4.38 -22.41 6.16
CA GLU A 227 4.23 -23.57 7.06
C GLU A 227 5.33 -23.70 8.13
N THR A 228 6.59 -23.39 7.82
CA THR A 228 7.69 -23.55 8.79
C THR A 228 7.71 -22.43 9.83
N LEU A 229 7.31 -21.22 9.41
CA LEU A 229 7.30 -20.02 10.24
C LEU A 229 6.02 -19.91 11.09
N LEU A 230 4.90 -20.50 10.64
CA LEU A 230 3.60 -20.39 11.31
C LEU A 230 3.63 -20.74 12.81
N PRO A 231 4.33 -21.79 13.29
CA PRO A 231 4.45 -22.06 14.72
C PRO A 231 5.11 -20.92 15.51
N ARG A 232 6.06 -20.18 14.91
CA ARG A 232 6.73 -19.04 15.55
C ARG A 232 5.80 -17.84 15.60
N LEU A 233 5.10 -17.55 14.49
CA LEU A 233 4.09 -16.48 14.44
C LEU A 233 2.98 -16.74 15.47
N HIS A 234 2.51 -17.98 15.57
CA HIS A 234 1.52 -18.37 16.57
C HIS A 234 2.05 -18.19 18.00
N ALA A 235 3.32 -18.52 18.26
CA ALA A 235 3.93 -18.32 19.57
C ALA A 235 3.97 -16.83 19.97
N LEU A 236 4.37 -15.94 19.06
CA LEU A 236 4.33 -14.48 19.28
C LEU A 236 2.91 -14.00 19.59
N LEU A 237 1.93 -14.43 18.79
CA LEU A 237 0.53 -14.07 18.96
C LEU A 237 -0.11 -14.70 20.21
N SER A 238 0.53 -15.67 20.84
CA SER A 238 0.05 -16.32 22.08
C SER A 238 0.78 -15.82 23.33
N ASP A 239 1.84 -15.02 23.18
CA ASP A 239 2.60 -14.50 24.32
C ASP A 239 1.86 -13.32 24.96
N ASP A 240 1.60 -13.37 26.26
CA ASP A 240 0.99 -12.27 27.03
C ASP A 240 1.91 -11.06 27.19
N ALA A 241 3.22 -11.23 27.12
CA ALA A 241 4.15 -10.12 27.19
C ALA A 241 4.06 -9.22 25.95
N MET A 242 3.86 -9.79 24.76
CA MET A 242 3.81 -9.04 23.50
C MET A 242 2.60 -8.10 23.39
N TRP A 243 1.54 -8.35 24.17
CA TRP A 243 0.28 -7.61 24.10
C TRP A 243 0.13 -6.58 25.23
N LYS A 244 1.14 -6.44 26.09
CA LYS A 244 1.15 -5.44 27.16
C LYS A 244 1.87 -4.19 26.66
N HIS A 245 1.15 -3.07 26.64
CA HIS A 245 1.74 -1.76 26.41
C HIS A 245 1.94 -1.07 27.78
N GLU A 246 3.17 -1.08 28.32
CA GLU A 246 3.52 -0.16 29.40
C GLU A 246 4.21 1.07 28.79
N ALA A 247 3.78 2.26 29.17
CA ALA A 247 4.24 3.55 28.62
C ALA A 247 5.75 3.82 28.74
N ASP A 248 6.48 2.96 29.46
CA ASP A 248 7.93 3.04 29.68
C ASP A 248 8.69 1.75 29.29
N ASP A 249 8.05 0.75 28.65
CA ASP A 249 8.69 -0.57 28.55
C ASP A 249 9.78 -0.68 27.47
N GLU A 250 10.94 -1.17 27.92
CA GLU A 250 12.10 -1.57 27.12
C GLU A 250 11.90 -2.95 26.42
N ALA A 251 10.70 -3.54 26.47
CA ALA A 251 10.45 -4.92 26.03
C ALA A 251 9.43 -5.03 24.88
N GLY A 252 9.93 -5.40 23.69
CA GLY A 252 9.15 -6.08 22.65
C GLY A 252 8.15 -5.20 21.90
N SER A 253 8.60 -4.56 20.83
CA SER A 253 7.78 -3.81 19.89
C SER A 253 6.53 -4.58 19.44
N TRP A 254 5.35 -4.12 19.85
CA TRP A 254 4.04 -4.70 19.50
C TRP A 254 3.79 -4.71 17.98
N TRP A 255 4.58 -3.97 17.20
CA TRP A 255 4.60 -4.01 15.73
C TRP A 255 4.75 -5.43 15.17
N VAL A 256 5.48 -6.30 15.87
CA VAL A 256 5.62 -7.70 15.46
C VAL A 256 4.26 -8.41 15.36
N LEU A 257 3.27 -8.03 16.19
CA LEU A 257 1.92 -8.59 16.15
C LEU A 257 1.19 -8.18 14.87
N VAL A 258 1.28 -6.90 14.49
CA VAL A 258 0.75 -6.39 13.22
C VAL A 258 1.36 -7.16 12.05
N HIS A 259 2.68 -7.37 12.07
CA HIS A 259 3.35 -8.11 11.01
C HIS A 259 2.97 -9.59 10.96
N ALA A 260 2.89 -10.25 12.11
CA ALA A 260 2.44 -11.63 12.19
C ALA A 260 1.03 -11.78 11.60
N MET A 261 0.12 -10.85 11.90
CA MET A 261 -1.24 -10.85 11.35
C MET A 261 -1.26 -10.58 9.84
N HIS A 262 -0.47 -9.64 9.32
CA HIS A 262 -0.29 -9.45 7.87
C HIS A 262 0.21 -10.72 7.17
N ILE A 263 1.24 -11.37 7.73
CA ILE A 263 1.77 -12.64 7.18
C ILE A 263 0.68 -13.71 7.19
N LEU A 264 -0.02 -13.91 8.32
CA LEU A 264 -1.13 -14.86 8.41
C LEU A 264 -2.26 -14.54 7.41
N GLY A 265 -2.53 -13.26 7.16
CA GLY A 265 -3.50 -12.81 6.17
C GLY A 265 -3.14 -13.25 4.76
N ALA A 266 -1.86 -13.17 4.39
CA ALA A 266 -1.35 -13.67 3.11
C ALA A 266 -1.35 -15.22 3.01
N LEU A 267 -1.13 -15.91 4.13
CA LEU A 267 -1.14 -17.37 4.18
C LEU A 267 -2.55 -17.95 3.99
N ARG A 268 -2.62 -19.14 3.42
CA ARG A 268 -3.87 -19.90 3.22
C ARG A 268 -3.89 -21.11 4.14
N GLY A 269 -5.09 -21.66 4.35
CA GLY A 269 -5.29 -22.89 5.10
C GLY A 269 -5.79 -22.70 6.53
N GLU A 270 -6.23 -23.80 7.12
CA GLU A 270 -6.89 -23.86 8.43
C GLU A 270 -5.99 -23.38 9.56
N ALA A 271 -4.71 -23.76 9.57
CA ALA A 271 -3.77 -23.36 10.60
C ALA A 271 -3.59 -21.83 10.66
N ALA A 272 -3.46 -21.17 9.50
CA ALA A 272 -3.36 -19.71 9.43
C ALA A 272 -4.67 -19.02 9.84
N GLY A 273 -5.81 -19.60 9.46
CA GLY A 273 -7.15 -19.15 9.90
C GLY A 273 -7.32 -19.20 11.41
N ASN A 274 -6.97 -20.32 12.04
CA ASN A 274 -7.06 -20.50 13.48
C ASN A 274 -6.10 -19.58 14.25
N ALA A 275 -4.87 -19.42 13.77
CA ALA A 275 -3.90 -18.50 14.39
C ALA A 275 -4.38 -17.04 14.33
N MET A 276 -4.95 -16.62 13.18
CA MET A 276 -5.54 -15.29 13.04
C MET A 276 -6.74 -15.11 13.96
N ALA A 277 -7.64 -16.11 14.05
CA ALA A 277 -8.80 -16.07 14.94
C ALA A 277 -8.38 -15.94 16.42
N ALA A 278 -7.34 -16.66 16.84
CA ALA A 278 -6.80 -16.54 18.19
C ALA A 278 -6.25 -15.13 18.48
N ALA A 279 -5.51 -14.54 17.54
CA ALA A 279 -5.00 -13.17 17.67
C ALA A 279 -6.12 -12.14 17.81
N LEU A 280 -7.16 -12.23 16.98
CA LEU A 280 -8.31 -11.32 17.03
C LEU A 280 -9.10 -11.44 18.33
N GLY A 281 -9.22 -12.65 18.88
CA GLY A 281 -9.87 -12.84 20.19
C GLY A 281 -9.11 -12.12 21.31
N ARG A 282 -7.77 -12.10 21.25
CA ARG A 282 -6.95 -11.36 22.22
C ARG A 282 -7.04 -9.86 22.03
N LEU A 283 -7.08 -9.41 20.78
CA LEU A 283 -7.24 -8.00 20.44
C LEU A 283 -8.54 -7.41 21.02
N GLY A 284 -9.62 -8.19 21.09
CA GLY A 284 -10.84 -7.76 21.79
C GLY A 284 -10.64 -7.48 23.29
N THR A 285 -9.66 -8.12 23.92
CA THR A 285 -9.35 -7.88 25.35
C THR A 285 -8.22 -6.87 25.57
N ASN A 286 -7.63 -6.34 24.49
CA ASN A 286 -6.55 -5.35 24.57
C ASN A 286 -7.15 -3.95 24.80
N PRO A 287 -6.73 -3.21 25.84
CA PRO A 287 -7.20 -1.85 26.08
C PRO A 287 -6.67 -0.83 25.06
N ASP A 288 -5.63 -1.15 24.29
CA ASP A 288 -5.00 -0.26 23.30
C ASP A 288 -5.60 -0.46 21.90
N ASP A 289 -5.98 0.66 21.27
CA ASP A 289 -6.56 0.70 19.92
C ASP A 289 -5.51 0.66 18.82
N ALA A 290 -4.22 0.86 19.13
CA ALA A 290 -3.17 0.99 18.12
C ALA A 290 -3.19 -0.18 17.12
N ILE A 291 -3.25 -1.44 17.59
CA ILE A 291 -3.25 -2.60 16.69
C ILE A 291 -4.50 -2.62 15.79
N TRP A 292 -5.67 -2.23 16.31
CA TRP A 292 -6.89 -2.11 15.51
C TRP A 292 -6.73 -1.07 14.40
N GLU A 293 -6.19 0.10 14.74
CA GLU A 293 -5.97 1.20 13.79
C GLU A 293 -5.08 0.77 12.62
N TRP A 294 -3.98 0.04 12.90
CA TRP A 294 -3.03 -0.36 11.87
C TRP A 294 -3.50 -1.47 10.94
N LEU A 295 -4.43 -2.29 11.40
CA LEU A 295 -4.98 -3.39 10.61
C LEU A 295 -6.25 -2.98 9.85
N SER A 296 -7.01 -2.01 10.38
CA SER A 296 -8.31 -1.58 9.83
C SER A 296 -8.30 -1.20 8.34
N PRO A 297 -7.28 -0.50 7.78
CA PRO A 297 -7.35 0.01 6.42
C PRO A 297 -7.41 -1.08 5.35
N SER A 298 -7.03 -2.31 5.70
CA SER A 298 -6.91 -3.42 4.74
C SER A 298 -7.58 -4.71 5.22
N TRP A 299 -8.52 -4.58 6.16
CA TRP A 299 -9.09 -5.70 6.89
C TRP A 299 -9.88 -6.68 5.99
N ASP A 300 -10.50 -6.19 4.91
CA ASP A 300 -11.21 -6.99 3.91
C ASP A 300 -10.25 -7.98 3.20
N GLN A 301 -9.07 -7.50 2.81
CA GLN A 301 -8.05 -8.31 2.14
C GLN A 301 -7.36 -9.25 3.11
N LEU A 302 -7.05 -8.75 4.31
CA LEU A 302 -6.36 -9.50 5.37
C LEU A 302 -7.12 -10.78 5.76
N CYS A 303 -8.44 -10.68 5.82
CA CYS A 303 -9.32 -11.73 6.29
C CYS A 303 -9.87 -12.63 5.17
N ARG A 304 -9.61 -12.30 3.90
CA ARG A 304 -10.15 -13.00 2.74
C ARG A 304 -9.81 -14.49 2.77
N GLY A 305 -10.82 -15.34 2.60
CA GLY A 305 -10.68 -16.80 2.59
C GLY A 305 -10.50 -17.43 3.98
N LYS A 306 -10.72 -16.66 5.06
CA LYS A 306 -10.70 -17.13 6.46
C LYS A 306 -12.03 -16.91 7.17
N GLU A 307 -13.08 -16.57 6.44
CA GLU A 307 -14.34 -16.07 6.97
C GLU A 307 -14.97 -17.02 7.99
N ALA A 308 -14.89 -18.33 7.73
CA ALA A 308 -15.41 -19.36 8.63
C ALA A 308 -14.74 -19.38 10.01
N PHE A 309 -13.46 -19.01 10.09
CA PHE A 309 -12.69 -18.99 11.34
C PHE A 309 -12.86 -17.67 12.10
N LEU A 310 -12.92 -16.56 11.35
CA LEU A 310 -12.91 -15.21 11.94
C LEU A 310 -14.31 -14.76 12.38
N ARG A 311 -15.36 -15.16 11.66
CA ARG A 311 -16.74 -14.73 11.91
C ARG A 311 -17.22 -15.01 13.36
N PRO A 312 -17.03 -16.20 13.95
CA PRO A 312 -17.43 -16.44 15.34
C PRO A 312 -16.69 -15.54 16.34
N VAL A 313 -15.40 -15.29 16.12
CA VAL A 313 -14.58 -14.47 17.01
C VAL A 313 -14.98 -13.00 16.91
N LEU A 314 -15.10 -12.47 15.70
CA LEU A 314 -15.45 -11.07 15.47
C LEU A 314 -16.89 -10.75 15.90
N LEU A 315 -17.82 -11.71 15.81
CA LEU A 315 -19.15 -11.55 16.39
C LEU A 315 -19.09 -11.42 17.92
N ALA A 316 -18.29 -12.26 18.58
CA ALA A 316 -18.10 -12.17 20.03
C ALA A 316 -17.45 -10.83 20.43
N VAL A 317 -16.47 -10.36 19.67
CA VAL A 317 -15.85 -9.04 19.86
C VAL A 317 -16.90 -7.93 19.73
N ALA A 318 -17.70 -7.91 18.65
CA ALA A 318 -18.70 -6.86 18.43
C ALA A 318 -19.80 -6.84 19.53
N GLU A 319 -20.19 -8.01 20.05
CA GLU A 319 -21.23 -8.15 21.07
C GLU A 319 -20.78 -7.79 22.49
N ASP A 320 -19.50 -7.94 22.81
CA ASP A 320 -18.99 -7.75 24.16
C ASP A 320 -18.79 -6.25 24.48
N ARG A 321 -19.70 -5.69 25.28
CA ARG A 321 -19.65 -4.28 25.73
C ARG A 321 -18.43 -3.93 26.59
N SER A 322 -17.66 -4.91 27.06
CA SER A 322 -16.42 -4.66 27.80
C SER A 322 -15.23 -4.36 26.90
N VAL A 323 -15.33 -4.71 25.61
CA VAL A 323 -14.32 -4.40 24.59
C VAL A 323 -14.42 -2.93 24.18
N ASN A 324 -13.29 -2.33 23.79
CA ASN A 324 -13.25 -0.96 23.29
C ASN A 324 -14.25 -0.76 22.12
N PRO A 325 -15.11 0.29 22.17
CA PRO A 325 -16.06 0.64 21.12
C PRO A 325 -15.50 0.71 19.69
N PHE A 326 -14.26 1.18 19.52
CA PHE A 326 -13.59 1.27 18.21
C PHE A 326 -13.37 -0.12 17.61
N GLY A 327 -12.71 -1.02 18.35
CA GLY A 327 -12.50 -2.41 17.91
C GLY A 327 -13.80 -3.17 17.66
N ARG A 328 -14.83 -2.94 18.48
CA ARG A 328 -16.18 -3.49 18.26
C ARG A 328 -16.80 -3.00 16.94
N GLY A 329 -16.62 -1.71 16.65
CA GLY A 329 -17.10 -1.09 15.41
C GLY A 329 -16.43 -1.66 14.16
N LEU A 330 -15.10 -1.82 14.19
CA LEU A 330 -14.33 -2.43 13.09
C LEU A 330 -14.70 -3.91 12.88
N ALA A 331 -14.95 -4.66 13.96
CA ALA A 331 -15.42 -6.03 13.87
C ALA A 331 -16.77 -6.11 13.14
N MET A 332 -17.67 -5.17 13.40
CA MET A 332 -18.98 -5.06 12.75
C MET A 332 -18.88 -4.68 11.27
N GLU A 333 -18.04 -3.69 10.91
CA GLU A 333 -17.76 -3.32 9.52
C GLU A 333 -17.27 -4.53 8.72
N TRP A 334 -16.32 -5.27 9.28
CA TRP A 334 -15.83 -6.47 8.61
C TRP A 334 -16.91 -7.54 8.48
N LEU A 335 -17.69 -7.78 9.54
CA LEU A 335 -18.76 -8.79 9.50
C LEU A 335 -19.75 -8.48 8.38
N SER A 336 -20.15 -7.21 8.20
CA SER A 336 -21.03 -6.81 7.09
C SER A 336 -20.39 -7.02 5.74
N ASP A 337 -19.14 -6.62 5.56
CA ASP A 337 -18.44 -6.73 4.28
C ASP A 337 -18.07 -8.18 3.91
N SER A 338 -17.94 -9.05 4.92
CA SER A 338 -17.62 -10.48 4.73
C SER A 338 -18.79 -11.30 4.16
N HIS A 339 -20.01 -10.76 4.19
CA HIS A 339 -21.15 -11.40 3.55
C HIS A 339 -21.10 -11.16 2.04
N ARG A 340 -21.05 -12.23 1.25
CA ARG A 340 -21.22 -12.11 -0.20
C ARG A 340 -22.67 -11.74 -0.49
N ASP A 341 -22.86 -10.66 -1.24
CA ASP A 341 -24.18 -10.23 -1.72
C ASP A 341 -24.95 -11.42 -2.32
N GLY A 342 -26.12 -11.71 -1.76
CA GLY A 342 -27.12 -12.61 -2.34
C GLY A 342 -27.00 -14.11 -2.03
N VAL A 343 -26.15 -14.55 -1.09
CA VAL A 343 -25.96 -16.00 -0.80
C VAL A 343 -26.40 -16.43 0.61
N ASP A 344 -26.68 -15.52 1.54
CA ASP A 344 -27.00 -15.90 2.93
C ASP A 344 -27.95 -14.90 3.65
N ASP A 345 -28.92 -15.41 4.42
CA ASP A 345 -29.81 -14.64 5.30
C ASP A 345 -29.03 -13.95 6.44
N GLY A 346 -27.77 -14.33 6.66
CA GLY A 346 -26.93 -13.82 7.73
C GLY A 346 -26.63 -12.31 7.67
N LEU A 347 -26.55 -11.70 6.48
CA LEU A 347 -26.29 -10.25 6.38
C LEU A 347 -27.48 -9.45 6.91
N GLU A 348 -28.70 -9.81 6.52
CA GLU A 348 -29.91 -9.09 6.95
C GLU A 348 -30.09 -9.22 8.47
N ALA A 349 -29.81 -10.38 9.05
CA ALA A 349 -29.82 -10.59 10.50
C ALA A 349 -28.75 -9.75 11.22
N LEU A 350 -27.54 -9.65 10.65
CA LEU A 350 -26.48 -8.79 11.17
C LEU A 350 -26.90 -7.31 11.14
N LEU A 351 -27.38 -6.81 9.99
CA LEU A 351 -27.80 -5.41 9.85
C LEU A 351 -28.97 -5.06 10.79
N ASP A 352 -29.92 -5.98 10.97
CA ASP A 352 -31.01 -5.80 11.94
C ASP A 352 -30.47 -5.75 13.39
N TRP A 353 -29.48 -6.58 13.72
CA TRP A 353 -28.78 -6.51 15.01
C TRP A 353 -28.04 -5.17 15.17
N VAL A 354 -27.29 -4.72 14.17
CA VAL A 354 -26.62 -3.40 14.17
C VAL A 354 -27.62 -2.28 14.42
N ALA A 355 -28.72 -2.26 13.68
CA ALA A 355 -29.79 -1.26 13.84
C ALA A 355 -30.37 -1.29 15.26
N SER A 356 -30.56 -2.48 15.85
CA SER A 356 -31.04 -2.60 17.23
C SER A 356 -30.04 -2.03 18.25
N ARG A 357 -28.73 -2.18 18.01
CA ARG A 357 -27.67 -1.68 18.89
C ARG A 357 -27.52 -0.19 18.80
N ILE A 358 -27.52 0.38 17.59
CA ILE A 358 -27.36 1.83 17.44
C ILE A 358 -28.59 2.62 17.89
N ALA A 359 -29.77 1.98 17.93
CA ALA A 359 -30.98 2.53 18.53
C ALA A 359 -31.01 2.46 20.07
N ASP A 360 -30.14 1.65 20.70
CA ASP A 360 -30.06 1.56 22.17
C ASP A 360 -29.29 2.77 22.73
N PRO A 361 -29.93 3.66 23.50
CA PRO A 361 -29.26 4.83 24.07
C PRO A 361 -28.25 4.48 25.18
N SER A 362 -28.25 3.23 25.66
CA SER A 362 -27.24 2.75 26.63
C SER A 362 -25.96 2.24 25.97
N GLU A 363 -25.93 2.18 24.64
CA GLU A 363 -24.75 1.78 23.87
C GLU A 363 -23.77 2.96 23.73
N ASP A 364 -22.49 2.64 23.57
CA ASP A 364 -21.43 3.63 23.43
C ASP A 364 -21.61 4.52 22.19
N ALA A 365 -21.37 5.84 22.33
CA ALA A 365 -21.58 6.79 21.26
C ALA A 365 -20.76 6.46 19.99
N MET A 366 -19.48 6.15 20.14
CA MET A 366 -18.59 5.82 19.02
C MET A 366 -19.05 4.54 18.33
N PHE A 367 -19.46 3.52 19.09
CA PHE A 367 -20.00 2.29 18.51
C PHE A 367 -21.27 2.55 17.69
N ARG A 368 -22.16 3.43 18.20
CA ARG A 368 -23.40 3.82 17.50
C ARG A 368 -23.12 4.61 16.22
N GLU A 369 -22.05 5.41 16.19
CA GLU A 369 -21.58 6.14 15.02
C GLU A 369 -21.07 5.19 13.93
N LEU A 370 -20.14 4.29 14.30
CA LEU A 370 -19.58 3.28 13.39
C LEU A 370 -20.67 2.34 12.85
N GLY A 371 -21.64 1.95 13.68
CA GLY A 371 -22.77 1.13 13.23
C GLY A 371 -23.71 1.84 12.27
N GLY A 372 -23.84 3.17 12.40
CA GLY A 372 -24.55 3.97 11.40
C GLY A 372 -23.85 3.95 10.04
N GLN A 373 -22.51 4.03 10.03
CA GLN A 373 -21.72 3.93 8.81
C GLN A 373 -21.90 2.57 8.13
N VAL A 374 -21.92 1.47 8.90
CA VAL A 374 -22.21 0.13 8.38
C VAL A 374 -23.57 0.06 7.68
N LEU A 375 -24.62 0.63 8.27
CA LEU A 375 -25.94 0.65 7.62
C LEU A 375 -26.00 1.57 6.40
N LEU A 376 -25.13 2.59 6.31
CA LEU A 376 -25.02 3.46 5.13
C LEU A 376 -24.30 2.78 3.97
N ASP A 377 -23.27 2.00 4.26
CA ASP A 377 -22.55 1.22 3.27
C ASP A 377 -23.40 0.03 2.77
N HIS A 378 -24.37 -0.42 3.60
CA HIS A 378 -25.35 -1.47 3.27
C HIS A 378 -26.81 -0.98 3.33
N PRO A 379 -27.23 -0.04 2.46
CA PRO A 379 -28.50 0.68 2.63
C PRO A 379 -29.72 -0.23 2.46
N ARG A 380 -30.65 -0.16 3.42
CA ARG A 380 -32.00 -0.76 3.35
C ARG A 380 -33.03 0.25 3.81
N GLU A 381 -34.12 0.41 3.05
CA GLU A 381 -35.14 1.45 3.32
C GLU A 381 -35.68 1.43 4.76
N ARG A 382 -35.74 0.26 5.40
CA ARG A 382 -36.17 0.11 6.80
C ARG A 382 -35.27 0.83 7.82
N PHE A 383 -33.99 1.06 7.51
CA PHE A 383 -33.03 1.74 8.39
C PHE A 383 -32.96 3.25 8.16
N ARG A 384 -33.51 3.76 7.04
CA ARG A 384 -33.45 5.19 6.67
C ARG A 384 -33.95 6.13 7.79
N PRO A 385 -35.06 5.86 8.50
CA PRO A 385 -35.53 6.75 9.56
C PRO A 385 -34.54 6.88 10.73
N LEU A 386 -33.91 5.78 11.12
CA LEU A 386 -32.92 5.73 12.21
C LEU A 386 -31.66 6.53 11.86
N LEU A 387 -31.14 6.33 10.65
CA LEU A 387 -29.97 7.06 10.15
C LEU A 387 -30.24 8.56 10.00
N MET A 388 -31.44 8.93 9.53
CA MET A 388 -31.87 10.34 9.44
C MET A 388 -31.95 11.02 10.81
N GLU A 389 -32.39 10.30 11.84
CA GLU A 389 -32.44 10.81 13.21
C GLU A 389 -31.01 11.02 13.76
N GLN A 390 -30.13 10.05 13.61
CA GLN A 390 -28.72 10.16 14.02
C GLN A 390 -28.00 11.30 13.29
N ALA A 391 -28.13 11.38 11.96
CA ALA A 391 -27.50 12.42 11.15
C ALA A 391 -27.90 13.83 11.60
N ARG A 392 -29.20 14.06 11.86
CA ARG A 392 -29.68 15.36 12.39
C ARG A 392 -29.12 15.64 13.78
N SER A 393 -28.96 14.61 14.61
CA SER A 393 -28.35 14.75 15.93
C SER A 393 -26.88 15.14 15.84
N PHE A 394 -26.11 14.55 14.92
CA PHE A 394 -24.70 14.89 14.71
C PHE A 394 -24.53 16.32 14.17
N GLU A 395 -25.31 16.70 13.16
CA GLU A 395 -25.30 18.07 12.63
C GLU A 395 -25.68 19.10 13.69
N ALA A 396 -26.65 18.79 14.57
CA ALA A 396 -27.07 19.67 15.65
C ALA A 396 -25.99 19.80 16.75
N ALA A 397 -25.13 18.81 16.94
CA ALA A 397 -24.06 18.83 17.93
C ALA A 397 -22.88 19.74 17.55
N GLN A 398 -22.76 20.14 16.28
CA GLN A 398 -21.69 21.01 15.76
C GLN A 398 -20.27 20.55 16.13
N THR A 399 -20.06 19.25 16.29
CA THR A 399 -18.75 18.66 16.55
C THR A 399 -17.91 18.63 15.28
N PHE A 400 -16.62 18.95 15.40
CA PHE A 400 -15.66 18.82 14.29
C PHE A 400 -15.59 17.35 13.85
N GLY A 401 -15.72 17.07 12.55
CA GLY A 401 -15.68 15.71 12.01
C GLY A 401 -16.93 14.87 12.31
N ILE A 402 -18.12 15.34 11.95
CA ILE A 402 -19.35 14.51 12.08
C ILE A 402 -19.21 13.19 11.30
N PRO A 403 -19.63 12.03 11.86
CA PRO A 403 -19.47 10.74 11.19
C PRO A 403 -20.17 10.67 9.83
N TYR A 404 -21.39 11.21 9.75
CA TYR A 404 -22.16 11.39 8.52
C TYR A 404 -23.29 12.40 8.73
N GLY A 405 -23.66 13.14 7.68
CA GLY A 405 -24.76 14.12 7.70
C GLY A 405 -26.02 13.64 6.97
N VAL A 406 -27.07 14.47 6.98
CA VAL A 406 -28.34 14.17 6.29
C VAL A 406 -28.09 13.96 4.79
N GLY A 407 -27.18 14.76 4.22
CA GLY A 407 -26.77 14.62 2.82
C GLY A 407 -26.10 13.29 2.50
N ASP A 408 -25.33 12.70 3.43
CA ASP A 408 -24.73 11.37 3.27
C ASP A 408 -25.81 10.28 3.24
N VAL A 409 -26.80 10.36 4.14
CA VAL A 409 -27.94 9.44 4.17
C VAL A 409 -28.75 9.55 2.87
N GLU A 410 -29.03 10.76 2.39
CA GLU A 410 -29.73 10.93 1.11
C GLU A 410 -28.95 10.36 -0.08
N ARG A 411 -27.63 10.58 -0.11
CA ARG A 411 -26.75 10.03 -1.15
C ARG A 411 -26.71 8.51 -1.13
N GLY A 412 -26.48 7.89 0.03
CA GLY A 412 -26.38 6.43 0.18
C GLY A 412 -27.65 5.70 -0.29
N PHE A 413 -28.82 6.32 -0.12
CA PHE A 413 -30.10 5.75 -0.53
C PHE A 413 -30.58 6.19 -1.93
N SER A 414 -29.76 6.94 -2.69
CA SER A 414 -30.12 7.39 -4.04
C SER A 414 -29.98 6.31 -5.12
N GLY A 415 -29.50 5.12 -4.76
CA GLY A 415 -29.22 4.02 -5.69
C GLY A 415 -27.96 4.22 -6.54
N LYS A 416 -27.25 5.34 -6.35
CA LYS A 416 -25.89 5.52 -6.85
C LYS A 416 -24.95 4.79 -5.90
N ASN A 417 -24.37 3.67 -6.32
CA ASN A 417 -23.32 3.02 -5.55
C ASN A 417 -22.23 4.05 -5.25
N ARG A 418 -21.88 4.18 -3.97
CA ARG A 418 -20.62 4.83 -3.61
C ARG A 418 -19.53 3.99 -4.29
N PRO A 419 -18.68 4.57 -5.15
CA PRO A 419 -17.53 3.81 -5.62
C PRO A 419 -16.77 3.37 -4.38
N LEU A 420 -16.60 2.05 -4.21
CA LEU A 420 -15.67 1.53 -3.21
C LEU A 420 -14.35 2.23 -3.50
N ARG A 421 -13.83 2.99 -2.52
CA ARG A 421 -12.48 3.56 -2.70
C ARG A 421 -11.57 2.38 -3.01
N PRO A 422 -10.77 2.43 -4.10
CA PRO A 422 -9.77 1.40 -4.34
C PRO A 422 -8.88 1.33 -3.09
N ARG A 423 -9.04 0.27 -2.29
CA ARG A 423 -8.22 0.08 -1.09
C ARG A 423 -6.88 -0.47 -1.58
N ALA A 424 -5.78 0.17 -1.19
CA ALA A 424 -4.45 -0.32 -1.51
C ALA A 424 -4.30 -1.76 -1.02
N HIS A 425 -3.50 -2.58 -1.73
CA HIS A 425 -3.29 -3.95 -1.29
C HIS A 425 -2.65 -3.96 0.11
N PHE A 426 -3.11 -4.76 1.07
CA PHE A 426 -2.66 -4.63 2.48
C PHE A 426 -1.14 -4.68 2.68
N LEU A 427 -0.44 -5.45 1.86
CA LEU A 427 1.02 -5.53 1.89
C LEU A 427 1.74 -4.26 1.35
N SER A 428 1.01 -3.29 0.80
CA SER A 428 1.54 -1.95 0.50
C SER A 428 1.99 -1.24 1.76
N PHE A 429 1.48 -1.63 2.94
CA PHE A 429 1.98 -1.22 4.25
C PHE A 429 3.52 -1.30 4.35
N TYR A 430 4.16 -2.20 3.63
CA TYR A 430 5.61 -2.41 3.64
C TYR A 430 6.35 -1.74 2.47
N ASN A 431 5.65 -0.92 1.68
CA ASN A 431 6.27 -0.13 0.64
C ASN A 431 7.19 0.91 1.27
N PRO A 432 8.34 1.23 0.62
CA PRO A 432 9.23 2.29 1.07
C PRO A 432 8.49 3.61 1.35
N ASN A 433 7.57 4.00 0.45
CA ASN A 433 6.76 5.20 0.61
C ASN A 433 5.90 5.17 1.88
N GLU A 434 5.20 4.07 2.15
CA GLU A 434 4.33 3.94 3.33
C GLU A 434 5.14 3.88 4.63
N ILE A 435 6.28 3.18 4.62
CA ILE A 435 7.23 3.18 5.74
C ILE A 435 7.69 4.61 6.01
N ARG A 436 8.05 5.36 4.95
CA ARG A 436 8.54 6.73 5.08
C ARG A 436 7.48 7.68 5.60
N LEU A 437 6.24 7.59 5.12
CA LEU A 437 5.10 8.38 5.60
C LEU A 437 4.85 8.14 7.10
N ARG A 438 4.95 6.88 7.57
CA ARG A 438 4.90 6.60 9.02
C ARG A 438 6.04 7.29 9.78
N GLN A 439 7.27 7.22 9.27
CA GLN A 439 8.42 7.90 9.90
C GLN A 439 8.28 9.42 9.94
N LEU A 440 7.64 10.03 8.94
CA LEU A 440 7.36 11.46 8.91
C LEU A 440 6.31 11.82 9.96
N ARG A 441 5.21 11.07 10.04
CA ARG A 441 4.19 11.23 11.08
C ARG A 441 4.80 11.21 12.49
N TRP A 442 5.72 10.29 12.78
CA TRP A 442 6.39 10.24 14.09
C TRP A 442 7.25 11.46 14.39
N ARG A 443 7.84 12.09 13.38
CA ARG A 443 8.60 13.33 13.58
C ARG A 443 7.69 14.51 13.89
N GLU A 444 6.53 14.58 13.24
CA GLU A 444 5.51 15.60 13.49
C GLU A 444 4.91 15.47 14.89
N GLU A 445 4.51 14.25 15.29
CA GLU A 445 3.95 13.97 16.61
C GLU A 445 4.96 14.21 17.75
N ASP A 446 6.26 13.98 17.51
CA ASP A 446 7.34 14.27 18.45
C ASP A 446 7.67 15.79 18.57
N GLY A 447 6.94 16.67 17.87
CA GLY A 447 7.09 18.13 17.96
C GLY A 447 8.38 18.67 17.32
N TRP A 448 8.91 17.99 16.30
CA TRP A 448 10.09 18.46 15.57
C TRP A 448 9.72 19.64 14.66
N ILE A 449 10.18 20.84 15.03
CA ILE A 449 10.16 22.04 14.18
C ILE A 449 11.50 22.06 13.41
N PRO A 450 11.50 22.06 12.05
CA PRO A 450 12.71 22.26 11.28
C PRO A 450 13.38 23.58 11.70
N GLY A 451 14.66 23.50 12.06
CA GLY A 451 15.44 24.67 12.44
C GLY A 451 16.15 25.22 11.21
N ASP A 452 15.49 26.13 10.50
CA ASP A 452 16.03 27.32 9.82
C ASP A 452 14.86 28.12 9.20
N GLU A 453 14.98 29.45 9.13
CA GLU A 453 13.89 30.37 8.75
C GLU A 453 13.35 30.18 7.32
N ASP A 454 14.02 29.41 6.47
CA ASP A 454 13.55 29.04 5.12
C ASP A 454 12.55 27.87 5.12
N ASP A 455 12.51 27.06 6.19
CA ASP A 455 11.57 25.93 6.33
C ASP A 455 10.23 26.36 6.96
N ALA A 456 10.11 27.60 7.44
CA ALA A 456 8.91 28.09 8.14
C ALA A 456 7.71 28.35 7.19
N ALA A 457 7.92 28.36 5.87
CA ALA A 457 6.84 28.41 4.89
C ALA A 457 6.03 27.10 4.80
N TRP A 458 6.54 26.00 5.38
CA TRP A 458 5.96 24.65 5.32
C TRP A 458 4.76 24.42 6.26
N LEU A 459 4.55 25.26 7.27
CA LEU A 459 3.46 25.07 8.24
C LEU A 459 2.12 25.63 7.75
N ASP A 460 2.11 26.56 6.79
CA ASP A 460 0.87 27.17 6.29
C ASP A 460 0.14 26.30 5.25
N ASP A 461 0.85 25.54 4.40
CA ASP A 461 0.23 24.76 3.30
C ASP A 461 -0.48 23.48 3.76
N LEU A 462 -0.04 22.85 4.86
CA LEU A 462 -0.69 21.64 5.40
C LEU A 462 -2.00 21.92 6.13
N SER A 463 -2.24 23.17 6.57
CA SER A 463 -3.53 23.57 7.13
C SER A 463 -4.64 23.65 6.06
N ILE A 464 -4.26 23.74 4.78
CA ILE A 464 -5.20 23.89 3.66
C ILE A 464 -5.58 22.51 3.06
N ALA A 465 -4.69 21.50 3.15
CA ALA A 465 -4.93 20.17 2.57
C ALA A 465 -5.95 19.31 3.33
N GLN A 466 -6.28 19.64 4.59
CA GLN A 466 -7.33 18.96 5.36
C GLN A 466 -8.74 19.58 5.18
N GLU A 467 -8.86 20.78 4.61
CA GLU A 467 -10.16 21.47 4.49
C GLU A 467 -10.94 21.19 3.19
N HIS A 468 -10.33 20.52 2.20
CA HIS A 468 -11.04 20.18 0.96
C HIS A 468 -10.97 18.69 0.65
N GLY A 469 -11.90 17.96 1.27
CA GLY A 469 -12.33 16.65 0.79
C GLY A 469 -12.73 16.74 -0.69
N GLY A 470 -12.16 15.84 -1.50
CA GLY A 470 -12.31 15.82 -2.95
C GLY A 470 -13.75 15.98 -3.43
N ASP A 471 -13.97 17.04 -4.20
CA ASP A 471 -15.02 17.17 -5.20
C ASP A 471 -14.37 17.84 -6.44
N PRO A 472 -14.25 17.16 -7.60
CA PRO A 472 -13.57 17.71 -8.78
C PRO A 472 -14.40 18.73 -9.57
N ALA A 473 -15.39 19.38 -8.96
CA ALA A 473 -16.31 20.29 -9.64
C ALA A 473 -15.82 21.75 -9.77
N TRP A 474 -14.60 22.10 -9.35
CA TRP A 474 -14.09 23.48 -9.38
C TRP A 474 -13.08 23.82 -10.49
N LEU A 475 -12.90 22.95 -11.49
CA LEU A 475 -12.02 23.19 -12.65
C LEU A 475 -12.76 23.60 -13.94
N ASP A 476 -13.86 24.35 -13.82
CA ASP A 476 -14.46 25.02 -14.99
C ASP A 476 -15.04 26.39 -14.63
N ASP A 477 -14.17 27.38 -14.36
CA ASP A 477 -14.43 28.76 -14.77
C ASP A 477 -13.10 29.53 -14.89
N ARG A 478 -12.57 29.57 -16.12
CA ARG A 478 -11.53 30.52 -16.49
C ARG A 478 -12.14 31.90 -16.63
N SER A 479 -12.16 32.68 -15.55
CA SER A 479 -12.21 34.15 -15.64
C SER A 479 -11.84 34.85 -14.32
N MET A 480 -10.55 34.86 -13.97
CA MET A 480 -10.00 35.83 -12.99
C MET A 480 -9.47 37.07 -13.73
N PRO A 481 -9.83 38.32 -13.33
CA PRO A 481 -9.38 39.54 -13.99
C PRO A 481 -7.95 39.91 -13.60
N GLU A 482 -7.18 40.41 -14.57
CA GLU A 482 -5.89 41.06 -14.35
C GLU A 482 -6.07 42.35 -13.53
N GLU A 483 -5.55 42.43 -12.30
CA GLU A 483 -5.24 43.71 -11.67
C GLU A 483 -4.02 43.64 -10.72
N GLN A 484 -2.92 44.18 -11.24
CA GLN A 484 -1.74 44.81 -10.62
C GLN A 484 -1.41 44.56 -9.14
N SER A 485 -0.28 43.87 -8.95
CA SER A 485 0.46 43.75 -7.70
C SER A 485 1.20 45.06 -7.34
N ASP A 486 0.95 45.58 -6.14
CA ASP A 486 1.75 46.61 -5.50
C ASP A 486 2.14 46.12 -4.09
N TYR A 487 3.30 45.47 -3.95
CA TYR A 487 3.96 45.33 -2.64
C TYR A 487 5.45 45.71 -2.73
N PRO A 488 5.95 46.59 -1.83
CA PRO A 488 7.22 47.28 -2.02
C PRO A 488 8.29 46.75 -1.06
N TRP A 489 8.92 45.62 -1.39
CA TRP A 489 10.15 45.16 -0.70
C TRP A 489 11.22 44.56 -1.64
N SER A 490 11.15 44.80 -2.95
CA SER A 490 12.24 44.50 -3.87
C SER A 490 13.34 45.58 -3.81
N ARG A 491 14.32 45.39 -2.91
CA ARG A 491 15.64 46.03 -3.04
C ARG A 491 16.73 44.96 -2.97
N GLU A 492 17.23 44.64 -4.16
CA GLU A 492 18.36 43.75 -4.43
C GLU A 492 19.62 44.20 -3.65
N ARG A 493 20.21 43.27 -2.89
CA ARG A 493 21.63 43.31 -2.54
C ARG A 493 22.30 42.14 -3.28
N PRO A 494 23.46 42.36 -3.94
CA PRO A 494 24.19 41.25 -4.54
C PRO A 494 24.86 40.43 -3.42
N MET A 495 24.28 39.29 -3.07
CA MET A 495 24.99 38.29 -2.26
C MET A 495 25.97 37.56 -3.17
N GLN A 496 27.26 37.68 -2.84
CA GLN A 496 28.30 36.84 -3.41
C GLN A 496 27.96 35.38 -3.07
N GLN A 497 27.92 34.52 -4.09
CA GLN A 497 27.68 33.08 -3.93
C GLN A 497 28.80 32.47 -3.08
N GLU A 498 28.54 32.21 -1.80
CA GLU A 498 29.29 31.21 -1.05
C GLU A 498 28.72 29.84 -1.43
N MET A 499 29.58 28.96 -1.95
CA MET A 499 29.16 27.60 -2.31
C MET A 499 28.66 26.87 -1.04
N PRO A 500 27.53 26.13 -1.12
CA PRO A 500 27.00 25.40 0.02
C PRO A 500 28.04 24.40 0.55
N TYR A 501 28.20 24.38 1.87
CA TYR A 501 29.09 23.46 2.55
C TYR A 501 28.57 22.03 2.43
N VAL A 502 29.25 21.19 1.65
CA VAL A 502 28.97 19.76 1.52
C VAL A 502 29.67 19.04 2.68
N ARG A 503 28.90 18.33 3.52
CA ARG A 503 29.45 17.52 4.61
C ARG A 503 30.16 16.30 4.03
N GLU A 504 31.36 16.00 4.52
CA GLU A 504 32.13 14.82 4.09
C GLU A 504 31.55 13.48 4.59
N THR A 505 30.56 13.52 5.48
CA THR A 505 29.93 12.33 6.07
C THR A 505 28.40 12.43 6.00
N PRO A 506 27.68 11.32 5.74
CA PRO A 506 26.22 11.29 5.75
C PRO A 506 25.66 11.78 7.09
N LYS A 507 24.53 12.51 7.04
CA LYS A 507 23.84 12.99 8.24
C LYS A 507 23.23 11.79 8.96
N VAL A 508 23.76 11.43 10.12
CA VAL A 508 23.21 10.35 10.96
C VAL A 508 21.78 10.71 11.39
N GLY A 509 20.83 9.83 11.05
CA GLY A 509 19.43 9.95 11.46
C GLY A 509 19.26 9.69 12.96
N ARG A 510 18.29 10.36 13.58
CA ARG A 510 18.01 10.25 15.03
C ARG A 510 17.80 8.79 15.47
N ASN A 511 17.17 7.97 14.64
CA ASN A 511 16.84 6.58 14.94
C ASN A 511 17.88 5.56 14.44
N ASP A 512 18.89 5.99 13.68
CA ASP A 512 19.91 5.11 13.12
C ASP A 512 20.84 4.54 14.21
N PRO A 513 21.52 3.40 13.95
CA PRO A 513 22.57 2.91 14.83
C PRO A 513 23.63 3.99 15.09
N CYS A 514 23.92 4.23 16.36
CA CYS A 514 24.80 5.33 16.76
C CYS A 514 26.24 5.06 16.28
N PRO A 515 26.88 6.03 15.57
CA PRO A 515 28.20 5.85 14.96
C PRO A 515 29.35 5.68 15.96
N CYS A 516 29.09 5.84 17.27
CA CYS A 516 30.05 5.51 18.32
C CYS A 516 30.22 4.00 18.56
N GLY A 517 29.47 3.15 17.84
CA GLY A 517 29.56 1.70 17.93
C GLY A 517 28.84 1.11 19.16
N SER A 518 27.96 1.88 19.81
CA SER A 518 27.24 1.44 21.00
C SER A 518 26.09 0.46 20.74
N GLY A 519 25.69 0.31 19.47
CA GLY A 519 24.51 -0.47 19.07
C GLY A 519 23.17 0.17 19.44
N LYS A 520 23.16 1.37 20.06
CA LYS A 520 21.94 2.10 20.44
C LYS A 520 21.53 3.10 19.34
N LYS A 521 20.23 3.46 19.26
CA LYS A 521 19.75 4.55 18.37
C LYS A 521 20.49 5.86 18.70
N TYR A 522 20.89 6.65 17.69
CA TYR A 522 21.66 7.91 17.86
C TYR A 522 21.00 8.86 18.89
N LYS A 523 19.67 8.98 18.86
CA LYS A 523 18.85 9.78 19.79
C LYS A 523 18.99 9.38 21.26
N LYS A 524 19.28 8.10 21.53
CA LYS A 524 19.41 7.53 22.88
C LYS A 524 20.87 7.38 23.31
N CYS A 525 21.82 7.80 22.48
CA CYS A 525 23.25 7.71 22.75
C CYS A 525 23.91 9.07 22.61
N CYS A 526 24.64 9.31 21.52
CA CYS A 526 25.45 10.51 21.37
C CYS A 526 24.63 11.80 21.26
N MET A 527 23.35 11.73 20.89
CA MET A 527 22.50 12.91 20.84
C MET A 527 22.07 13.41 22.23
N ARG A 528 21.89 12.51 23.22
CA ARG A 528 21.60 12.90 24.62
C ARG A 528 22.84 13.35 25.37
N ALA A 529 24.04 13.04 24.87
CA ALA A 529 25.30 13.49 25.48
C ALA A 529 25.66 14.95 25.12
N MET A 530 24.81 15.64 24.37
CA MET A 530 24.95 17.05 23.97
C MET A 530 24.00 18.01 24.74
N GLU A 531 23.26 17.51 25.74
CA GLU A 531 22.65 18.30 26.82
C GLU A 531 23.62 18.47 27.99
#